data_AF-A0A1F7LDB9-F1
#
_entry.id   AF-A0A1F7LDB9-F1
#
_cell.length_a   1.000
_cell.length_b   1.000
_cell.length_c   1.000
_cell.angle_alpha   90.00
_cell.angle_beta   90.00
_cell.angle_gamma   90.00
#
_symmetry.space_group_name_H-M   'P 1'
#
loop_
_entity.id
_entity.type
_entity.pdbx_description
1 polymer ?
#
loop_
_entity_poly.entity_id
_entity_poly.type
_entity_poly.pdbx_seq_one_letter_code
_entity_poly.pdbx_strand_id
1 'polypeptide(L)'
;MVTEFDPSTFPIEPILRQAVSLDVGRASDAWILLGTMARNERPEAGIFLLGLMRVHGGDLTRMAVLVRAVSFFPSEAAADALKAEFYRVPSSPATRTYLNEVLRALMQLPAPLSREALKTLADDKKLSVKWRRRFEEAAWRLDD
;
A
#
# COMPACT_ATOMS: atom_id res chain seq x y z
N MET A 1 15.93 -17.12 -26.82
CA MET A 1 15.41 -17.67 -25.55
C MET A 1 15.31 -16.50 -24.61
N VAL A 2 14.11 -15.94 -24.42
CA VAL A 2 13.92 -14.83 -23.47
C VAL A 2 14.00 -15.45 -22.10
N THR A 3 15.03 -15.11 -21.32
CA THR A 3 15.09 -15.46 -19.91
C THR A 3 13.87 -14.84 -19.25
N GLU A 4 12.94 -15.67 -18.81
CA GLU A 4 11.74 -15.23 -18.12
C GLU A 4 12.16 -14.42 -16.88
N PHE A 5 11.54 -13.25 -16.67
CA PHE A 5 11.87 -12.38 -15.55
C PHE A 5 11.39 -13.05 -14.24
N ASP A 6 12.33 -13.43 -13.39
CA ASP A 6 12.06 -13.98 -12.06
C ASP A 6 12.34 -12.92 -10.97
N PRO A 7 11.30 -12.33 -10.36
CA PRO A 7 11.46 -11.32 -9.31
C PRO A 7 12.16 -11.86 -8.05
N SER A 8 12.11 -13.17 -7.80
CA SER A 8 12.69 -13.77 -6.60
C SER A 8 14.22 -13.81 -6.65
N THR A 9 14.80 -13.95 -7.86
CA THR A 9 16.26 -14.03 -8.07
C THR A 9 16.87 -12.74 -8.60
N PHE A 10 16.06 -11.75 -9.00
CA PHE A 10 16.56 -10.49 -9.53
C PHE A 10 17.31 -9.65 -8.46
N PRO A 11 18.44 -8.99 -8.81
CA PRO A 11 19.20 -8.15 -7.88
C PRO A 11 18.36 -6.97 -7.34
N ILE A 12 18.24 -6.88 -6.03
CA ILE A 12 17.43 -5.84 -5.38
C ILE A 12 18.16 -4.49 -5.27
N GLU A 13 19.48 -4.50 -5.07
CA GLU A 13 20.29 -3.29 -4.82
C GLU A 13 20.12 -2.18 -5.87
N PRO A 14 20.15 -2.46 -7.20
CA PRO A 14 19.89 -1.43 -8.21
C PRO A 14 18.48 -0.82 -8.08
N ILE A 15 17.50 -1.63 -7.70
CA ILE A 15 16.10 -1.20 -7.54
C ILE A 15 15.95 -0.33 -6.29
N LEU A 16 16.64 -0.65 -5.18
CA LEU A 16 16.65 0.19 -3.98
C LEU A 16 17.25 1.57 -4.27
N ARG A 17 18.35 1.63 -5.05
CA ARG A 17 18.96 2.90 -5.47
C ARG A 17 18.04 3.70 -6.37
N GLN A 18 17.32 3.05 -7.28
CA GLN A 18 16.34 3.71 -8.13
C GLN A 18 15.14 4.22 -7.32
N ALA A 19 14.69 3.48 -6.30
CA ALA A 19 13.56 3.81 -5.46
C ALA A 19 13.76 5.07 -4.60
N VAL A 20 15.02 5.47 -4.33
CA VAL A 20 15.37 6.73 -3.64
C VAL A 20 15.68 7.89 -4.58
N SER A 21 15.45 7.72 -5.89
CA SER A 21 15.64 8.76 -6.89
C SER A 21 14.76 9.99 -6.63
N LEU A 22 15.32 11.18 -6.93
CA LEU A 22 14.55 12.44 -6.91
C LEU A 22 13.53 12.50 -8.05
N ASP A 23 13.84 11.87 -9.19
CA ASP A 23 12.90 11.69 -10.30
C ASP A 23 11.76 10.75 -9.88
N VAL A 24 10.55 11.30 -9.81
CA VAL A 24 9.33 10.60 -9.39
C VAL A 24 9.02 9.42 -10.32
N GLY A 25 9.17 9.59 -11.63
CA GLY A 25 8.84 8.54 -12.60
C GLY A 25 9.77 7.35 -12.45
N ARG A 26 11.08 7.61 -12.32
CA ARG A 26 12.05 6.55 -12.03
C ARG A 26 11.79 5.87 -10.69
N ALA A 27 11.48 6.65 -9.66
CA ALA A 27 11.20 6.11 -8.34
C ALA A 27 9.92 5.25 -8.34
N SER A 28 8.86 5.68 -9.03
CA SER A 28 7.58 4.96 -9.08
C SER A 28 7.71 3.58 -9.69
N ASP A 29 8.46 3.44 -10.79
CA ASP A 29 8.67 2.15 -11.45
C ASP A 29 9.39 1.17 -10.51
N ALA A 30 10.39 1.67 -9.77
CA ALA A 30 11.09 0.87 -8.78
C ALA A 30 10.18 0.46 -7.62
N TRP A 31 9.28 1.32 -7.15
CA TRP A 31 8.35 0.98 -6.07
C TRP A 31 7.39 -0.15 -6.48
N ILE A 32 6.84 -0.10 -7.70
CA ILE A 32 5.98 -1.17 -8.21
C ILE A 32 6.76 -2.49 -8.33
N LEU A 33 8.01 -2.44 -8.80
CA LEU A 33 8.86 -3.61 -8.88
C LEU A 33 9.19 -4.20 -7.49
N LEU A 34 9.49 -3.35 -6.51
CA LEU A 34 9.68 -3.78 -5.12
C LEU A 34 8.43 -4.44 -4.54
N GLY A 35 7.24 -3.91 -4.85
CA GLY A 35 5.99 -4.53 -4.43
C GLY A 35 5.83 -5.93 -5.05
N THR A 36 6.19 -6.06 -6.33
CA THR A 36 6.20 -7.35 -7.02
C THR A 36 7.21 -8.32 -6.38
N MET A 37 8.42 -7.87 -6.05
CA MET A 37 9.39 -8.69 -5.31
C MET A 37 8.83 -9.13 -3.95
N ALA A 38 8.22 -8.22 -3.20
CA ALA A 38 7.63 -8.50 -1.89
C ALA A 38 6.55 -9.59 -1.95
N ARG A 39 5.75 -9.59 -3.03
CA ARG A 39 4.77 -10.65 -3.31
C ARG A 39 5.41 -12.01 -3.61
N ASN A 40 6.61 -12.01 -4.19
CA ASN A 40 7.36 -13.21 -4.60
C ASN A 40 8.46 -13.56 -3.58
N GLU A 41 8.08 -13.63 -2.30
CA GLU A 41 8.93 -14.13 -1.20
C GLU A 41 10.20 -13.31 -0.90
N ARG A 42 10.21 -12.01 -1.27
CA ARG A 42 11.29 -11.06 -0.94
C ARG A 42 10.82 -9.99 0.07
N PRO A 43 10.59 -10.35 1.35
CA PRO A 43 9.97 -9.45 2.33
C PRO A 43 10.78 -8.18 2.60
N GLU A 44 12.10 -8.18 2.38
CA GLU A 44 12.94 -7.00 2.50
C GLU A 44 12.53 -5.87 1.55
N ALA A 45 12.00 -6.21 0.36
CA ALA A 45 11.46 -5.22 -0.57
C ALA A 45 10.19 -4.54 0.00
N GLY A 46 9.34 -5.32 0.66
CA GLY A 46 8.15 -4.83 1.36
C GLY A 46 8.52 -3.92 2.54
N ILE A 47 9.49 -4.33 3.35
CA ILE A 47 10.02 -3.52 4.47
C ILE A 47 10.56 -2.18 3.96
N PHE A 48 11.28 -2.19 2.83
CA PHE A 48 11.80 -0.96 2.23
C PHE A 48 10.67 0.00 1.79
N LEU A 49 9.60 -0.52 1.18
CA LEU A 49 8.43 0.28 0.80
C LEU A 49 7.74 0.92 2.01
N LEU A 50 7.63 0.21 3.13
CA LEU A 50 7.10 0.77 4.38
C LEU A 50 7.99 1.93 4.90
N GLY A 51 9.31 1.79 4.79
CA GLY A 51 10.25 2.88 5.09
C GLY A 51 10.04 4.10 4.18
N LEU A 52 9.85 3.88 2.87
CA LEU A 52 9.60 4.95 1.91
C LEU A 52 8.29 5.69 2.18
N MET A 53 7.22 5.01 2.62
CA MET A 53 5.99 5.68 3.06
C MET A 53 6.26 6.67 4.20
N ARG A 54 7.15 6.32 5.13
CA ARG A 54 7.49 7.22 6.24
C ARG A 54 8.26 8.46 5.77
N VAL A 55 9.16 8.29 4.81
CA VAL A 55 9.97 9.37 4.21
C VAL A 55 9.10 10.32 3.38
N HIS A 56 8.16 9.78 2.60
CA HIS A 56 7.35 10.56 1.66
C HIS A 56 5.96 10.95 2.18
N GLY A 57 5.65 10.73 3.47
CA GLY A 57 4.31 10.97 4.03
C GLY A 57 3.72 12.37 3.82
N GLY A 58 4.56 13.39 3.58
CA GLY A 58 4.11 14.75 3.26
C GLY A 58 3.69 14.97 1.80
N ASP A 59 4.06 14.09 0.88
CA ASP A 59 3.78 14.18 -0.55
C ASP A 59 2.71 13.15 -0.94
N LEU A 60 1.44 13.57 -0.97
CA LEU A 60 0.32 12.68 -1.26
C LEU A 60 0.35 12.10 -2.69
N THR A 61 1.03 12.75 -3.62
CA THR A 61 1.20 12.25 -4.99
C THR A 61 2.13 11.04 -4.99
N ARG A 62 3.28 11.15 -4.32
CA ARG A 62 4.20 10.01 -4.13
C ARG A 62 3.55 8.90 -3.30
N MET A 63 2.87 9.28 -2.22
CA MET A 63 2.20 8.32 -1.36
C MET A 63 1.15 7.51 -2.11
N ALA A 64 0.42 8.09 -3.05
CA ALA A 64 -0.57 7.34 -3.85
C ALA A 64 0.05 6.17 -4.63
N VAL A 65 1.28 6.33 -5.11
CA VAL A 65 2.02 5.24 -5.78
C VAL A 65 2.55 4.24 -4.76
N LEU A 66 3.09 4.72 -3.64
CA LEU A 66 3.64 3.86 -2.58
C LEU A 66 2.58 2.96 -1.95
N VAL A 67 1.38 3.48 -1.65
CA VAL A 67 0.30 2.65 -1.07
C VAL A 67 -0.11 1.53 -2.02
N ARG A 68 -0.07 1.77 -3.33
CA ARG A 68 -0.31 0.74 -4.35
C ARG A 68 0.83 -0.27 -4.42
N ALA A 69 2.08 0.15 -4.29
CA ALA A 69 3.20 -0.79 -4.22
C ALA A 69 3.12 -1.66 -2.96
N VAL A 70 2.74 -1.07 -1.82
CA VAL A 70 2.60 -1.74 -0.52
C VAL A 70 1.46 -2.76 -0.52
N SER A 71 0.41 -2.58 -1.32
CA SER A 71 -0.67 -3.59 -1.43
C SER A 71 -0.19 -4.93 -1.99
N PHE A 72 1.00 -4.99 -2.60
CA PHE A 72 1.62 -6.23 -3.03
C PHE A 72 2.45 -6.92 -1.95
N PHE A 73 2.64 -6.31 -0.78
CA PHE A 73 3.35 -6.93 0.34
C PHE A 73 2.36 -7.62 1.29
N PRO A 74 2.21 -8.95 1.25
CA PRO A 74 1.19 -9.68 2.02
C PRO A 74 1.57 -9.80 3.49
N SER A 75 1.51 -8.70 4.25
CA SER A 75 1.86 -8.66 5.67
C SER A 75 0.89 -7.84 6.50
N GLU A 76 0.80 -8.17 7.79
CA GLU A 76 0.09 -7.34 8.79
C GLU A 76 0.67 -5.93 8.85
N ALA A 77 1.99 -5.78 8.73
CA ALA A 77 2.65 -4.48 8.71
C ALA A 77 2.19 -3.59 7.54
N ALA A 78 1.95 -4.17 6.37
CA ALA A 78 1.36 -3.46 5.24
C ALA A 78 -0.09 -3.04 5.52
N ALA A 79 -0.90 -3.93 6.09
CA ALA A 79 -2.27 -3.62 6.47
C ALA A 79 -2.33 -2.50 7.52
N ASP A 80 -1.47 -2.54 8.54
CA ASP A 80 -1.35 -1.52 9.58
C ASP A 80 -0.91 -0.17 9.04
N ALA A 81 0.09 -0.16 8.15
CA ALA A 81 0.54 1.05 7.49
C ALA A 81 -0.58 1.70 6.67
N LEU A 82 -1.35 0.91 5.90
CA LEU A 82 -2.48 1.40 5.12
C LEU A 82 -3.64 1.88 6.02
N LYS A 83 -3.94 1.19 7.14
CA LYS A 83 -4.92 1.66 8.14
C LYS A 83 -4.53 3.01 8.72
N ALA A 84 -3.25 3.17 9.09
CA ALA A 84 -2.72 4.38 9.72
C ALA A 84 -2.99 5.65 8.88
N GLU A 85 -3.05 5.53 7.56
CA GLU A 85 -3.30 6.64 6.65
C GLU A 85 -4.68 7.29 6.85
N PHE A 86 -5.70 6.53 7.25
CA PHE A 86 -7.04 7.07 7.54
C PHE A 86 -7.10 7.92 8.82
N TYR A 87 -6.12 7.78 9.70
CA TYR A 87 -5.95 8.62 10.89
C TYR A 87 -5.00 9.78 10.65
N ARG A 88 -3.97 9.55 9.83
CA ARG A 88 -2.94 10.54 9.52
C ARG A 88 -3.46 11.64 8.59
N VAL A 89 -4.20 11.27 7.55
CA VAL A 89 -4.63 12.20 6.51
C VAL A 89 -6.06 12.67 6.81
N PRO A 90 -6.29 13.99 6.97
CA PRO A 90 -7.62 14.49 7.25
C PRO A 90 -8.54 14.19 6.08
N SER A 91 -9.77 13.77 6.36
CA SER A 91 -10.77 13.51 5.32
C SER A 91 -11.37 14.83 4.81
N SER A 92 -10.87 15.31 3.68
CA SER A 92 -11.32 16.56 3.03
C SER A 92 -11.54 16.32 1.52
N PRO A 93 -12.19 17.25 0.79
CA PRO A 93 -12.28 17.15 -0.66
C PRO A 93 -10.92 16.99 -1.36
N ALA A 94 -9.88 17.68 -0.87
CA ALA A 94 -8.53 17.66 -1.46
C ALA A 94 -7.80 16.33 -1.26
N THR A 95 -8.08 15.61 -0.17
CA THR A 95 -7.40 14.35 0.19
C THR A 95 -8.23 13.10 -0.17
N ARG A 96 -9.46 13.29 -0.63
CA ARG A 96 -10.40 12.20 -0.90
C ARG A 96 -9.89 11.22 -1.95
N THR A 97 -9.23 11.71 -2.99
CA THR A 97 -8.63 10.86 -4.03
C THR A 97 -7.57 9.95 -3.44
N TYR A 98 -6.68 10.50 -2.61
CA TYR A 98 -5.65 9.74 -1.92
C TYR A 98 -6.25 8.67 -0.99
N LEU A 99 -7.18 9.04 -0.11
CA LEU A 99 -7.82 8.09 0.81
C LEU A 99 -8.61 6.98 0.08
N ASN A 100 -9.12 7.25 -1.11
CA ASN A 100 -9.71 6.22 -1.96
C ASN A 100 -8.66 5.24 -2.52
N GLU A 101 -7.46 5.72 -2.87
CA GLU A 101 -6.36 4.84 -3.26
C GLU A 101 -5.89 3.99 -2.08
N VAL A 102 -5.82 4.55 -0.87
CA VAL A 102 -5.52 3.77 0.35
C VAL A 102 -6.56 2.65 0.55
N LEU A 103 -7.85 2.96 0.42
CA LEU A 103 -8.90 1.95 0.52
C LEU A 103 -8.74 0.85 -0.55
N ARG A 104 -8.46 1.23 -1.80
CA ARG A 104 -8.22 0.27 -2.90
C ARG A 104 -7.01 -0.62 -2.60
N ALA A 105 -5.92 -0.03 -2.13
CA ALA A 105 -4.72 -0.75 -1.74
C ALA A 105 -5.00 -1.75 -0.61
N LEU A 106 -5.77 -1.33 0.41
CA LEU A 106 -6.15 -2.21 1.52
C LEU A 106 -6.99 -3.40 1.04
N MET A 107 -7.87 -3.20 0.06
CA MET A 107 -8.68 -4.28 -0.53
C MET A 107 -7.88 -5.23 -1.43
N GLN A 108 -6.69 -4.83 -1.88
CA GLN A 108 -5.82 -5.64 -2.74
C GLN A 108 -4.90 -6.59 -1.97
N LEU A 109 -4.77 -6.42 -0.65
CA LEU A 109 -4.06 -7.36 0.19
C LEU A 109 -4.77 -8.74 0.17
N PRO A 110 -4.09 -9.82 0.59
CA PRO A 110 -4.72 -11.12 0.78
C PRO A 110 -6.00 -11.01 1.63
N ALA A 111 -7.04 -11.73 1.22
CA ALA A 111 -8.39 -11.60 1.78
C ALA A 111 -8.47 -11.63 3.32
N PRO A 112 -7.71 -12.48 4.06
CA PRO A 112 -7.71 -12.46 5.52
C PRO A 112 -7.25 -11.10 6.09
N LEU A 113 -6.14 -10.56 5.57
CA LEU A 113 -5.57 -9.28 6.01
C LEU A 113 -6.49 -8.11 5.67
N SER A 114 -7.02 -8.10 4.45
CA SER A 114 -7.95 -7.07 3.98
C SER A 114 -9.21 -7.04 4.85
N ARG A 115 -9.80 -8.21 5.10
CA ARG A 115 -11.03 -8.35 5.89
C ARG A 115 -10.84 -7.89 7.32
N GLU A 116 -9.79 -8.35 7.99
CA GLU A 116 -9.49 -7.97 9.37
C GLU A 116 -9.27 -6.45 9.50
N ALA A 117 -8.48 -5.89 8.58
CA ALA A 117 -8.20 -4.46 8.59
C ALA A 117 -9.46 -3.62 8.36
N LEU A 118 -10.31 -4.01 7.39
CA LEU A 118 -11.56 -3.31 7.10
C LEU A 118 -12.55 -3.41 8.26
N LYS A 119 -12.69 -4.57 8.91
CA LYS A 119 -13.54 -4.72 10.11
C LYS A 119 -13.06 -3.82 11.25
N THR A 120 -11.75 -3.80 11.50
CA THR A 120 -11.17 -2.92 12.53
C THR A 120 -11.49 -1.45 12.27
N LEU A 121 -11.36 -0.98 11.02
CA LEU A 121 -11.69 0.39 10.64
C LEU A 121 -13.20 0.69 10.70
N ALA A 122 -14.06 -0.29 10.38
CA ALA A 122 -15.51 -0.15 10.48
C ALA A 122 -15.97 0.06 11.93
N ASP A 123 -15.34 -0.61 12.88
CA ASP A 123 -15.70 -0.56 14.30
C ASP A 123 -15.09 0.64 15.04
N ASP A 124 -14.10 1.33 14.45
CA ASP A 124 -13.40 2.43 15.12
C ASP A 124 -14.19 3.75 15.12
N LYS A 125 -14.80 4.07 16.26
CA LYS A 125 -15.58 5.30 16.51
C LYS A 125 -14.82 6.62 16.31
N LYS A 126 -13.49 6.61 16.22
CA LYS A 126 -12.70 7.81 15.87
C LYS A 126 -12.90 8.22 14.41
N LEU A 127 -13.29 7.28 13.55
CA LEU A 127 -13.56 7.54 12.14
C LEU A 127 -15.00 7.97 11.91
N SER A 128 -15.20 8.83 10.91
CA SER A 128 -16.55 9.29 10.55
C SER A 128 -17.47 8.12 10.16
N VAL A 129 -18.76 8.24 10.46
CA VAL A 129 -19.79 7.25 10.09
C VAL A 129 -19.71 6.88 8.60
N LYS A 130 -19.46 7.87 7.74
CA LYS A 130 -19.33 7.66 6.29
C LYS A 130 -18.17 6.74 5.94
N TRP A 131 -17.01 6.89 6.59
CA TRP A 131 -15.86 6.01 6.34
C TRP A 131 -16.12 4.61 6.90
N ARG A 132 -16.66 4.50 8.12
CA ARG A 132 -17.02 3.22 8.73
C ARG A 132 -17.93 2.38 7.84
N ARG A 133 -19.00 2.99 7.33
CA ARG A 133 -19.91 2.35 6.36
C ARG A 133 -19.20 1.89 5.08
N ARG A 134 -18.25 2.67 4.56
CA ARG A 134 -17.47 2.26 3.37
C ARG A 134 -16.57 1.07 3.64
N PHE A 135 -16.02 0.96 4.86
CA PHE A 135 -15.22 -0.20 5.25
C PHE A 135 -16.09 -1.44 5.42
N GLU A 136 -17.29 -1.30 6.00
CA GLU A 136 -18.29 -2.38 6.07
C GLU A 136 -18.67 -2.88 4.67
N GLU A 137 -19.02 -1.96 3.76
CA GLU A 137 -19.36 -2.27 2.36
C GLU A 137 -18.18 -2.93 1.63
N ALA A 138 -16.95 -2.48 1.89
CA ALA A 138 -15.76 -3.07 1.30
C ALA A 138 -15.46 -4.47 1.85
N ALA A 139 -15.64 -4.68 3.16
CA ALA A 139 -15.47 -5.99 3.79
C ALA A 139 -16.50 -6.98 3.25
N TRP A 140 -17.76 -6.58 3.11
CA TRP A 140 -18.82 -7.42 2.55
C TRP A 140 -18.49 -7.91 1.13
N ARG A 141 -17.92 -7.06 0.27
CA ARG A 141 -17.49 -7.44 -1.09
C ARG A 141 -16.34 -8.45 -1.15
N LEU A 142 -15.62 -8.67 -0.04
CA LEU A 142 -14.58 -9.70 0.05
C LEU A 142 -15.13 -11.05 0.53
N ASP A 143 -16.42 -11.09 0.89
CA ASP A 143 -17.12 -12.28 1.38
C ASP A 143 -17.93 -12.96 0.26
N ASP A 144 -18.29 -12.20 -0.78
CA ASP A 144 -18.94 -12.66 -2.01
C ASP A 144 -17.92 -13.23 -3.02
#